data_AF-A0A930Q6H3-F1
#
_entry.id   AF-A0A930Q6H3-F1
#
_cell.length_a   1.000
_cell.length_b   1.000
_cell.length_c   1.000
_cell.angle_alpha   90.00
_cell.angle_beta   90.00
_cell.angle_gamma   90.00
#
_symmetry.space_group_name_H-M   'P 1'
#
loop_
_entity.id
_entity.type
_entity.pdbx_description
1 polymer ?
#
loop_
_entity_poly.entity_id
_entity_poly.type
_entity_poly.pdbx_seq_one_letter_code
_entity_poly.pdbx_strand_id
1 'polypeptide(L)'
;GAPTSSMVYKVVERENSAGEMQPVAKASAGKASIGGAKRAARRLNGMGIATAEVLGTHEDPNLLEDTRPLMVDFVRNGELIPGFTGEEGVRRATARHAASLAELPEAARRLSEGEPIIPTEFI
;
A
#
# COMPACT_ATOMS: atom_id res chain seq x y z
N GLY A 1 20.17 -13.12 0.08
CA GLY A 1 19.03 -12.80 0.96
C GLY A 1 19.28 -11.49 1.66
N ALA A 2 18.25 -10.66 1.84
CA ALA A 2 18.37 -9.40 2.58
C ALA A 2 18.10 -9.65 4.08
N PRO A 3 18.93 -9.13 5.01
CA PRO A 3 18.77 -9.38 6.44
C PRO A 3 17.55 -8.66 7.04
N THR A 4 17.01 -7.64 6.36
CA THR A 4 15.83 -6.88 6.81
C THR A 4 14.98 -6.44 5.61
N SER A 5 13.70 -6.14 5.85
CA SER A 5 12.78 -5.59 4.85
C SER A 5 12.98 -4.09 4.56
N SER A 6 14.00 -3.45 5.14
CA SER A 6 14.36 -2.04 4.88
C SER A 6 13.21 -1.02 5.03
N MET A 7 12.29 -1.27 5.97
CA MET A 7 11.14 -0.40 6.22
C MET A 7 11.57 0.97 6.77
N VAL A 8 10.87 2.04 6.38
CA VAL A 8 11.16 3.43 6.79
C VAL A 8 9.88 4.15 7.18
N TYR A 9 9.99 5.07 8.15
CA TYR A 9 8.91 6.01 8.51
C TYR A 9 9.27 7.42 8.05
N LYS A 10 8.35 8.11 7.36
CA LYS A 10 8.55 9.45 6.81
C LYS A 10 7.27 10.28 6.94
N VAL A 11 7.43 11.55 7.32
CA VAL A 11 6.36 12.56 7.18
C VAL A 11 6.20 12.88 5.70
N VAL A 12 4.97 12.76 5.19
CA VAL A 12 4.63 13.01 3.77
C VAL A 12 3.75 14.24 3.58
N GLU A 13 3.14 14.75 4.65
CA GLU A 13 2.29 15.92 4.65
C GLU A 13 2.31 16.56 6.05
N ARG A 14 2.13 17.87 6.13
CA ARG A 14 2.04 18.60 7.39
C ARG A 14 1.06 19.74 7.28
N GLU A 15 0.37 20.05 8.36
CA GLU A 15 -0.47 21.23 8.47
C GLU A 15 0.41 22.50 8.62
N ASN A 16 0.09 23.56 7.89
CA ASN A 16 0.72 24.87 8.06
C ASN A 16 0.03 25.69 9.17
N SER A 17 0.55 26.89 9.46
CA SER A 17 -0.05 27.77 10.50
C SER A 17 -1.46 28.28 10.16
N ALA A 18 -1.90 28.14 8.91
CA ALA A 18 -3.25 28.50 8.47
C ALA A 18 -4.23 27.32 8.51
N GLY A 19 -3.78 26.14 8.97
CA GLY A 19 -4.61 24.94 9.03
C GLY A 19 -4.69 24.13 7.73
N GLU A 20 -3.84 24.44 6.75
CA GLU A 20 -3.86 23.79 5.44
C GLU A 20 -2.81 22.68 5.37
N MET A 21 -3.20 21.52 4.86
CA MET A 21 -2.28 20.41 4.63
C MET A 21 -1.35 20.72 3.46
N GLN A 22 -0.04 20.59 3.68
CA GLN A 22 1.00 20.82 2.69
C GLN A 22 1.86 19.57 2.49
N PRO A 23 2.04 19.12 1.22
CA PRO A 23 2.86 17.95 0.93
C PRO A 23 4.31 18.20 1.31
N VAL A 24 4.93 17.21 1.95
CA VAL A 24 6.36 17.19 2.24
C VAL A 24 7.03 16.25 1.26
N ALA A 25 7.78 16.81 0.32
CA ALA A 25 8.62 16.05 -0.61
C ALA A 25 10.09 16.17 -0.18
N LYS A 26 10.84 15.06 -0.22
CA LYS A 26 12.28 15.11 0.05
C LYS A 26 13.01 15.73 -1.14
N ALA A 27 13.65 16.88 -0.92
CA ALA A 27 14.34 17.66 -1.97
C ALA A 27 15.77 17.18 -2.31
N SER A 28 16.23 16.02 -1.81
CA SER A 28 17.59 15.53 -2.09
C SER A 28 17.70 14.92 -3.49
N ALA A 29 18.72 15.32 -4.25
CA ALA A 29 19.04 14.75 -5.56
C ALA A 29 19.13 13.21 -5.51
N GLY A 30 18.44 12.54 -6.45
CA GLY A 30 18.40 11.07 -6.56
C GLY A 30 17.36 10.35 -5.69
N LYS A 31 16.56 11.07 -4.88
CA LYS A 31 15.47 10.50 -4.06
C LYS A 31 14.21 11.36 -4.11
N ALA A 32 13.79 11.73 -5.32
CA ALA A 32 12.51 12.39 -5.53
C ALA A 32 11.41 11.45 -5.00
N SER A 33 10.65 11.93 -4.02
CA SER A 33 9.46 11.23 -3.51
C SER A 33 8.28 12.14 -3.77
N ILE A 34 7.20 11.59 -4.31
CA ILE A 34 5.95 12.31 -4.45
C ILE A 34 5.46 12.58 -3.02
N GLY A 35 5.29 13.86 -2.65
CA GLY A 35 4.76 14.26 -1.35
C GLY A 35 3.27 13.95 -1.20
N GLY A 36 2.67 14.33 -0.08
CA GLY A 36 1.24 14.19 0.18
C GLY A 36 0.83 12.81 0.72
N ALA A 37 -0.31 12.78 1.41
CA ALA A 37 -0.96 11.53 1.78
C ALA A 37 -1.28 10.71 0.52
N LYS A 38 -1.13 9.38 0.60
CA LYS A 38 -1.37 8.47 -0.52
C LYS A 38 -2.46 7.50 -0.17
N ARG A 39 -3.26 7.16 -1.17
CA ARG A 39 -4.12 5.98 -1.19
C ARG A 39 -3.50 4.97 -2.14
N ALA A 40 -3.72 3.69 -1.86
CA ALA A 40 -3.17 2.60 -2.66
C ALA A 40 -4.23 1.53 -2.91
N ALA A 41 -4.28 1.06 -4.15
CA ALA A 41 -5.13 -0.05 -4.58
C ALA A 41 -4.32 -0.99 -5.47
N ARG A 42 -4.65 -2.28 -5.44
CA ARG A 42 -4.10 -3.30 -6.32
C ARG A 42 -4.97 -3.43 -7.55
N ARG A 43 -4.42 -3.24 -8.75
CA ARG A 43 -5.10 -3.54 -10.01
C ARG A 43 -5.00 -5.04 -10.29
N LEU A 44 -6.13 -5.65 -10.63
CA LEU A 44 -6.25 -7.03 -11.07
C LEU A 44 -6.63 -7.04 -12.56
N ASN A 45 -6.24 -8.09 -13.28
CA ASN A 45 -6.77 -8.33 -14.62
C ASN A 45 -8.09 -9.14 -14.55
N GLY A 46 -8.70 -9.41 -15.71
CA GLY A 46 -9.94 -10.19 -15.81
C GLY A 46 -9.86 -11.64 -15.29
N MET A 47 -8.67 -12.15 -14.93
CA MET A 47 -8.48 -13.45 -14.29
C MET A 47 -8.25 -13.33 -12.77
N GLY A 48 -8.36 -12.12 -12.20
CA GLY A 48 -8.09 -11.86 -10.78
C GLY A 48 -6.60 -11.85 -10.41
N ILE A 49 -5.69 -11.74 -11.40
CA ILE A 49 -4.25 -11.70 -11.17
C ILE A 49 -3.76 -10.26 -11.10
N ALA A 50 -2.95 -9.96 -10.09
CA ALA A 50 -2.40 -8.64 -9.83
C ALA A 50 -1.46 -8.17 -10.93
N THR A 51 -1.68 -6.97 -11.43
CA THR A 51 -0.89 -6.36 -12.51
C THR A 51 -0.15 -5.09 -12.09
N ALA A 52 -0.65 -4.35 -11.10
CA ALA A 52 0.02 -3.15 -10.57
C ALA A 52 -0.45 -2.83 -9.14
N GLU A 53 0.40 -2.19 -8.36
CA GLU A 53 -0.01 -1.41 -7.19
C GLU A 53 -0.15 0.05 -7.63
N VAL A 54 -1.36 0.58 -7.62
CA VAL A 54 -1.71 1.92 -8.09
C VAL A 54 -1.83 2.86 -6.89
N LEU A 55 -1.07 3.95 -6.92
CA LEU A 55 -0.99 4.95 -5.87
C LEU A 55 -1.54 6.28 -6.37
N GLY A 56 -2.40 6.92 -5.57
CA GLY A 56 -2.90 8.26 -5.86
C GLY A 56 -2.70 9.19 -4.68
N THR A 57 -2.38 10.45 -4.96
CA THR A 57 -2.27 11.52 -3.95
C THR A 57 -3.48 12.44 -3.92
N HIS A 58 -4.15 12.60 -5.07
CA HIS A 58 -5.36 13.41 -5.21
C HIS A 58 -6.51 12.56 -5.73
N GLU A 59 -6.24 11.79 -6.79
CA GLU A 59 -7.18 10.78 -7.30
C GLU A 59 -7.19 9.56 -6.38
N ASP A 60 -8.37 9.00 -6.13
CA ASP A 60 -8.50 7.79 -5.31
C ASP A 60 -8.42 6.54 -6.20
N PRO A 61 -7.31 5.76 -6.15
CA PRO A 61 -7.16 4.57 -6.98
C PRO A 61 -8.19 3.49 -6.66
N ASN A 62 -8.89 3.56 -5.53
CA ASN A 62 -9.97 2.63 -5.20
C ASN A 62 -11.25 2.85 -6.02
N LEU A 63 -11.37 3.98 -6.72
CA LEU A 63 -12.50 4.29 -7.59
C LEU A 63 -12.29 3.78 -9.03
N LEU A 64 -11.10 3.25 -9.33
CA LEU A 64 -10.81 2.64 -10.63
C LEU A 64 -11.42 1.24 -10.71
N GLU A 65 -11.82 0.85 -11.92
CA GLU A 65 -12.26 -0.50 -12.21
C GLU A 65 -11.16 -1.53 -11.95
N ASP A 66 -11.58 -2.75 -11.60
CA ASP A 66 -10.70 -3.88 -11.32
C ASP A 66 -9.61 -3.61 -10.26
N THR A 67 -9.87 -2.68 -9.33
CA THR A 67 -8.98 -2.40 -8.22
C THR A 67 -9.49 -2.92 -6.87
N ARG A 68 -8.55 -3.33 -6.02
CA ARG A 68 -8.81 -3.71 -4.63
C ARG A 68 -8.03 -2.80 -3.67
N PRO A 69 -8.68 -2.14 -2.70
CA PRO A 69 -7.97 -1.33 -1.71
C PRO A 69 -6.86 -2.10 -0.96
N LEU A 70 -5.72 -1.44 -0.75
CA LEU A 70 -4.61 -1.97 0.06
C LEU A 70 -4.57 -1.40 1.47
N MET A 71 -5.14 -0.21 1.66
CA MET A 71 -5.16 0.48 2.95
C MET A 71 -6.48 0.22 3.67
N VAL A 72 -6.39 -0.08 4.97
CA VAL A 72 -7.55 -0.27 5.85
C VAL A 72 -7.32 0.47 7.15
N ASP A 73 -8.38 1.01 7.73
CA ASP A 73 -8.31 1.62 9.06
C ASP A 73 -8.16 0.51 10.10
N PHE A 74 -7.13 0.62 10.93
CA PHE A 74 -6.90 -0.24 12.10
C PHE A 74 -7.26 0.48 13.41
N VAL A 75 -7.03 1.80 13.45
CA VAL A 75 -7.36 2.70 14.56
C VAL A 75 -8.03 3.94 13.98
N ARG A 76 -9.10 4.41 14.63
CA ARG A 76 -9.79 5.66 14.28
C ARG A 76 -9.99 6.49 15.53
N ASN A 77 -9.59 7.76 15.50
CA ASN A 77 -9.70 8.68 16.64
C ASN A 77 -9.09 8.14 17.96
N GLY A 78 -8.00 7.37 17.86
CA GLY A 78 -7.33 6.75 19.02
C GLY A 78 -7.96 5.43 19.48
N GLU A 79 -9.05 4.99 18.87
CA GLU A 79 -9.72 3.74 19.22
C GLU A 79 -9.43 2.63 18.21
N LEU A 80 -9.12 1.42 18.71
CA LEU A 80 -8.92 0.23 17.90
C LEU A 80 -10.26 -0.20 17.27
N ILE A 81 -10.26 -0.42 15.96
CA ILE A 81 -11.42 -0.98 15.29
C ILE A 81 -11.57 -2.46 15.69
N PRO A 82 -12.75 -2.92 16.12
CA PRO A 82 -12.96 -4.31 16.53
C PRO A 82 -12.58 -5.34 15.46
N GLY A 83 -12.11 -6.50 15.92
CA GLY A 83 -11.80 -7.64 15.08
C GLY A 83 -10.44 -7.59 14.38
N PHE A 84 -9.59 -6.60 14.64
CA PHE A 84 -8.21 -6.59 14.13
C PHE A 84 -7.17 -7.09 15.16
N THR A 85 -7.60 -7.39 16.37
CA THR A 85 -6.76 -7.93 17.45
C THR A 85 -7.37 -9.22 18.01
N GLY A 86 -6.60 -9.93 18.86
CA GLY A 86 -7.02 -11.20 19.45
C GLY A 86 -7.16 -12.32 18.42
N GLU A 87 -7.87 -13.38 18.80
CA GLU A 87 -8.05 -14.58 17.97
C GLU A 87 -8.67 -14.26 16.60
N GLU A 88 -9.70 -13.41 16.59
CA GLU A 88 -10.38 -13.02 15.36
C GLU A 88 -9.46 -12.23 14.42
N GLY A 89 -8.65 -11.32 14.97
CA GLY A 89 -7.63 -10.60 14.20
C GLY A 89 -6.65 -11.55 13.51
N VAL A 90 -6.21 -12.61 14.19
CA VAL A 90 -5.30 -13.62 13.63
C VAL A 90 -5.97 -14.36 12.48
N ARG A 91 -7.21 -14.86 12.66
CA ARG A 91 -7.93 -15.57 11.58
C ARG A 91 -8.11 -14.69 10.35
N ARG A 92 -8.47 -13.41 10.56
CA ARG A 92 -8.60 -12.42 9.48
C ARG A 92 -7.28 -12.17 8.77
N ALA A 93 -6.17 -12.06 9.52
CA ALA A 93 -4.84 -11.88 8.94
C ALA A 93 -4.44 -13.09 8.08
N THR A 94 -4.68 -14.32 8.55
CA THR A 94 -4.42 -15.55 7.78
C THR A 94 -5.24 -15.60 6.50
N ALA A 95 -6.55 -15.32 6.58
CA ALA A 95 -7.42 -15.30 5.40
C ALA A 95 -6.99 -14.23 4.39
N ARG A 96 -6.66 -13.02 4.86
CA ARG A 96 -6.13 -11.94 4.01
C ARG A 96 -4.81 -12.33 3.36
N HIS A 97 -3.89 -12.95 4.09
CA HIS A 97 -2.61 -13.39 3.55
C HIS A 97 -2.81 -14.42 2.43
N ALA A 98 -3.64 -15.45 2.66
CA ALA A 98 -3.96 -16.45 1.66
C ALA A 98 -4.60 -15.84 0.40
N ALA A 99 -5.56 -14.92 0.57
CA ALA A 99 -6.19 -14.20 -0.54
C ALA A 99 -5.17 -13.37 -1.33
N SER A 100 -4.31 -12.61 -0.65
CA SER A 100 -3.27 -11.79 -1.29
C SER A 100 -2.26 -12.61 -2.07
N LEU A 101 -1.92 -13.83 -1.64
CA LEU A 101 -1.03 -14.75 -2.36
C LEU A 101 -1.70 -15.37 -3.58
N ALA A 102 -3.02 -15.63 -3.52
CA ALA A 102 -3.77 -16.20 -4.63
C ALA A 102 -3.87 -15.24 -5.83
N GLU A 103 -3.83 -13.93 -5.58
CA GLU A 103 -3.83 -12.89 -6.60
C GLU A 103 -2.48 -12.72 -7.31
N LEU A 104 -1.38 -13.26 -6.77
CA LEU A 104 -0.05 -12.99 -7.35
C LEU A 104 0.19 -13.78 -8.65
N PRO A 105 0.90 -13.20 -9.62
CA PRO A 105 1.38 -13.94 -10.78
C PRO A 105 2.22 -15.17 -10.37
N GLU A 106 2.22 -16.22 -11.18
CA GLU A 106 2.99 -17.45 -10.90
C GLU A 106 4.47 -17.16 -10.64
N ALA A 107 5.05 -16.23 -11.40
CA ALA A 107 6.43 -15.79 -11.27
C ALA A 107 6.77 -15.22 -9.87
N ALA A 108 5.78 -14.77 -9.08
CA ALA A 108 5.98 -14.32 -7.71
C ALA A 108 6.42 -15.44 -6.75
N ARG A 109 6.30 -16.71 -7.16
CA ARG A 109 6.77 -17.88 -6.37
C ARG A 109 8.23 -18.22 -6.61
N ARG A 110 8.92 -17.52 -7.52
CA ARG A 110 10.36 -17.70 -7.75
C ARG A 110 11.13 -17.22 -6.51
N LEU A 111 12.08 -18.03 -6.08
CA LEU A 111 12.95 -17.73 -4.92
C LEU A 111 14.32 -17.17 -5.33
N SER A 112 14.60 -17.14 -6.63
CA SER A 112 15.81 -16.49 -7.17
C SER A 112 15.69 -14.97 -7.04
N GLU A 113 16.84 -14.29 -7.02
CA GLU A 113 16.89 -12.83 -7.10
C GLU A 113 16.20 -12.31 -8.36
N GLY A 114 15.53 -11.17 -8.25
CA GLY A 114 14.78 -10.55 -9.33
C GLY A 114 14.15 -9.22 -8.92
N GLU A 115 13.61 -8.53 -9.91
CA GLU A 115 12.88 -7.27 -9.74
C GLU A 115 11.48 -7.50 -9.15
N PRO A 116 10.83 -6.46 -8.58
CA PRO A 116 9.44 -6.52 -8.17
C PRO A 116 8.53 -7.05 -9.28
N ILE A 117 7.76 -8.09 -8.99
CA ILE A 117 6.89 -8.75 -9.99
C ILE A 117 5.63 -7.96 -10.33
N ILE A 118 5.22 -7.06 -9.43
CA ILE A 118 4.11 -6.13 -9.62
C ILE A 118 4.69 -4.71 -9.58
N PRO A 119 4.59 -3.94 -10.68
CA PRO A 119 5.04 -2.56 -10.71
C PRO A 119 4.20 -1.66 -9.81
N THR A 120 4.79 -0.55 -9.39
CA THR A 120 4.08 0.55 -8.73
C THR A 120 3.80 1.66 -9.74
N GLU A 121 2.55 2.05 -9.87
CA GLU A 121 2.09 3.11 -10.79
C GLU A 121 1.47 4.27 -10.01
N PHE A 122 1.67 5.50 -10.48
CA PHE A 122 1.04 6.69 -9.89
C PHE A 122 -0.04 7.23 -10.83
N ILE A 123 -1.13 7.70 -10.23
CA ILE A 123 -2.20 8.46 -10.86
C ILE A 123 -2.36 9.83 -10.17
#